data_AF-A0A924SM08-F1
#
_entry.id   AF-A0A924SM08-F1
#
_cell.length_a   1.000
_cell.length_b   1.000
_cell.length_c   1.000
_cell.angle_alpha   90.00
_cell.angle_beta   90.00
_cell.angle_gamma   90.00
#
_symmetry.space_group_name_H-M   'P 1'
#
loop_
_entity.id
_entity.type
_entity.pdbx_description
1 polymer ?
#
loop_
_entity_poly.entity_id
_entity_poly.type
_entity_poly.pdbx_seq_one_letter_code
_entity_poly.pdbx_strand_id
1 'polypeptide(L)'
;MIMHIYLPRPTLYLFPVATMVSALLLFAWYCRKAFVQRIRKQVDDQLKISLLSVLMMVLPLIVLIITLILLVSGKDNSRMVLLYGFSIFFGWITAIIFGMTFKTLPFIIWNKVYHVKAGLGKTPNPKELFNSKIFAAMGIAYLTGFVLFAAGIIFFGMMVLKIAALLLLVAAILYNWNVFKIILHKPLKP
;
A
#
# COMPACT_ATOMS: atom_id res chain seq x y z
N MET A 1 -1.36 12.30 -25.22
CA MET A 1 -0.98 12.96 -26.49
C MET A 1 -0.77 11.96 -27.64
N ILE A 2 0.11 10.94 -27.51
CA ILE A 2 0.40 9.99 -28.62
C ILE A 2 -0.81 9.11 -29.02
N MET A 3 -1.67 8.70 -28.07
CA MET A 3 -2.85 7.88 -28.39
C MET A 3 -4.01 8.65 -29.06
N HIS A 4 -4.05 9.98 -28.95
CA HIS A 4 -5.14 10.79 -29.55
C HIS A 4 -4.93 11.03 -31.04
N ILE A 5 -3.67 10.92 -31.51
CA ILE A 5 -3.30 11.14 -32.91
C ILE A 5 -3.56 9.89 -33.77
N TYR A 6 -3.44 8.68 -33.20
CA TYR A 6 -3.48 7.44 -33.99
C TYR A 6 -4.81 6.70 -34.00
N LEU A 7 -5.68 6.85 -32.98
CA LEU A 7 -6.96 6.16 -32.94
C LEU A 7 -8.09 7.10 -32.49
N PRO A 8 -8.88 7.67 -33.42
CA PRO A 8 -9.97 8.60 -33.12
C PRO A 8 -11.21 7.91 -32.50
N ARG A 9 -11.07 6.66 -32.04
CA ARG A 9 -12.19 5.88 -31.50
C ARG A 9 -12.25 6.00 -29.98
N PRO A 10 -13.26 6.69 -29.42
CA PRO A 10 -13.42 6.84 -27.98
C PRO A 10 -13.61 5.51 -27.23
N THR A 11 -13.97 4.43 -27.95
CA THR A 11 -14.13 3.08 -27.41
C THR A 11 -12.83 2.48 -26.87
N LEU A 12 -11.66 2.91 -27.34
CA LEU A 12 -10.38 2.38 -26.86
C LEU A 12 -10.00 2.91 -25.47
N TYR A 13 -10.54 4.06 -25.07
CA TYR A 13 -10.34 4.59 -23.73
C TYR A 13 -11.05 3.77 -22.64
N LEU A 14 -12.05 2.98 -23.02
CA LEU A 14 -12.77 2.10 -22.08
C LEU A 14 -12.00 0.82 -21.77
N PHE A 15 -11.04 0.43 -22.62
CA PHE A 15 -10.29 -0.82 -22.47
C PHE A 15 -9.47 -0.87 -21.16
N PRO A 16 -8.68 0.15 -20.79
CA PRO A 16 -7.96 0.16 -19.51
C PRO A 16 -8.87 0.08 -18.28
N VAL A 17 -10.05 0.71 -18.35
CA VAL A 17 -11.03 0.67 -17.25
C VAL A 17 -11.59 -0.74 -17.12
N ALA A 18 -12.00 -1.36 -18.23
CA ALA A 18 -12.56 -2.71 -18.23
C ALA A 18 -11.56 -3.75 -17.70
N THR A 19 -10.28 -3.66 -18.09
CA THR A 19 -9.23 -4.58 -17.60
C THR A 19 -8.91 -4.36 -16.13
N MET A 20 -8.90 -3.12 -15.64
CA MET A 20 -8.65 -2.82 -14.24
C MET A 20 -9.82 -3.27 -13.34
N VAL A 21 -11.07 -3.07 -13.79
CA VAL A 21 -12.26 -3.57 -13.10
C VAL A 21 -12.27 -5.09 -13.03
N SER A 22 -12.03 -5.78 -14.16
CA SER A 22 -12.03 -7.24 -14.19
C SER A 22 -10.92 -7.82 -13.30
N ALA A 23 -9.73 -7.23 -13.31
CA ALA A 23 -8.63 -7.63 -12.41
C ALA A 23 -9.01 -7.49 -10.93
N LEU A 24 -9.62 -6.38 -10.53
CA LEU A 24 -10.06 -6.16 -9.15
C LEU A 24 -11.17 -7.13 -8.74
N LEU A 25 -12.14 -7.42 -9.62
CA LEU A 25 -13.22 -8.38 -9.35
C LEU A 25 -12.68 -9.80 -9.17
N LEU A 26 -11.78 -10.24 -10.06
CA LEU A 26 -11.14 -11.56 -9.97
C LEU A 26 -10.31 -11.67 -8.69
N PHE A 27 -9.54 -10.64 -8.35
CA PHE A 27 -8.73 -10.62 -7.14
C PHE A 27 -9.61 -10.62 -5.87
N ALA A 28 -10.68 -9.82 -5.82
CA ALA A 28 -11.62 -9.81 -4.70
C ALA A 28 -12.31 -11.17 -4.52
N TRP A 29 -12.69 -11.82 -5.63
CA TRP A 29 -13.25 -13.17 -5.60
C TRP A 29 -12.26 -14.20 -5.05
N TYR A 30 -10.99 -14.14 -5.48
CA TYR A 30 -9.92 -14.98 -4.94
C TYR A 30 -9.72 -14.74 -3.44
N CYS A 31 -9.64 -13.49 -2.99
CA CYS A 31 -9.52 -13.14 -1.57
C CYS A 31 -10.70 -13.68 -0.75
N ARG A 32 -11.93 -13.58 -1.27
CA ARG A 32 -13.12 -14.11 -0.61
C ARG A 32 -13.05 -15.63 -0.45
N LYS A 33 -12.67 -16.36 -1.51
CA LYS A 33 -12.49 -17.82 -1.43
C LYS A 33 -11.42 -18.20 -0.42
N ALA A 34 -10.27 -17.54 -0.45
CA ALA A 34 -9.19 -17.76 0.50
C ALA A 34 -9.62 -17.45 1.94
N PHE A 35 -10.43 -16.41 2.15
CA PHE A 35 -10.94 -16.06 3.47
C PHE A 35 -11.93 -17.08 4.04
N VAL A 36 -12.79 -17.66 3.20
CA VAL A 36 -13.74 -18.70 3.61
C VAL A 36 -13.03 -20.01 3.96
N GLN A 37 -11.97 -20.36 3.21
CA GLN A 37 -11.23 -21.61 3.40
C GLN A 37 -10.11 -21.53 4.45
N ARG A 38 -9.94 -20.38 5.12
CA ARG A 38 -8.80 -20.17 6.01
C ARG A 38 -8.88 -21.03 7.28
N ILE A 39 -7.77 -21.67 7.61
CA ILE A 39 -7.60 -22.49 8.81
C ILE A 39 -7.44 -21.62 10.07
N ARG A 40 -6.80 -20.43 9.95
CA ARG A 40 -6.60 -19.49 11.07
C ARG A 40 -7.56 -18.29 10.97
N LYS A 41 -8.37 -18.07 12.01
CA LYS A 41 -9.41 -17.02 12.06
C LYS A 41 -8.88 -15.61 12.43
N GLN A 42 -7.72 -15.51 13.07
CA GLN A 42 -7.13 -14.21 13.41
C GLN A 42 -6.39 -13.63 12.19
N VAL A 43 -6.69 -12.36 11.86
CA VAL A 43 -5.99 -11.62 10.81
C VAL A 43 -4.95 -10.73 11.46
N ASP A 44 -3.70 -10.97 11.11
CA ASP A 44 -2.57 -10.19 11.58
C ASP A 44 -2.65 -8.74 11.10
N ASP A 45 -2.19 -7.78 11.91
CA ASP A 45 -2.28 -6.36 11.56
C ASP A 45 -1.54 -6.02 10.25
N GLN A 46 -0.45 -6.74 9.95
CA GLN A 46 0.27 -6.65 8.68
C GLN A 46 -0.60 -7.05 7.49
N LEU A 47 -1.43 -8.07 7.64
CA LEU A 47 -2.39 -8.49 6.62
C LEU A 47 -3.52 -7.49 6.45
N LYS A 48 -3.95 -6.81 7.52
CA LYS A 48 -4.95 -5.74 7.42
C LYS A 48 -4.44 -4.59 6.54
N ILE A 49 -3.18 -4.18 6.70
CA ILE A 49 -2.57 -3.14 5.85
C ILE A 49 -2.45 -3.62 4.39
N SER A 50 -2.08 -4.88 4.15
CA SER A 50 -2.03 -5.43 2.79
C SER A 50 -3.42 -5.60 2.15
N LEU A 51 -4.47 -5.85 2.92
CA LEU A 51 -5.84 -5.85 2.39
C LEU A 51 -6.31 -4.42 2.12
N LEU A 52 -5.92 -3.48 2.99
CA LEU A 52 -6.18 -2.05 2.77
C LEU A 52 -5.50 -1.55 1.50
N SER A 53 -4.27 -1.98 1.17
CA SER A 53 -3.59 -1.59 -0.07
C SER A 53 -4.36 -1.98 -1.33
N VAL A 54 -5.04 -3.13 -1.29
CA VAL A 54 -5.89 -3.58 -2.40
C VAL A 54 -7.14 -2.72 -2.48
N LEU A 55 -7.78 -2.40 -1.35
CA LEU A 55 -8.92 -1.47 -1.33
C LEU A 55 -8.52 -0.07 -1.84
N MET A 56 -7.28 0.36 -1.56
CA MET A 56 -6.76 1.62 -2.06
C MET A 56 -6.61 1.65 -3.59
N MET A 57 -6.65 0.52 -4.30
CA MET A 57 -6.71 0.47 -5.78
C MET A 57 -8.06 0.95 -6.34
N VAL A 58 -9.11 1.01 -5.52
CA VAL A 58 -10.40 1.59 -5.93
C VAL A 58 -10.25 3.09 -6.21
N LEU A 59 -9.43 3.80 -5.44
CA LEU A 59 -9.19 5.23 -5.62
C LEU A 59 -8.59 5.56 -7.01
N PRO A 60 -7.45 5.00 -7.45
CA PRO A 60 -6.92 5.27 -8.79
C PRO A 60 -7.85 4.79 -9.90
N LEU A 61 -8.68 3.75 -9.69
CA LEU A 61 -9.72 3.38 -10.65
C LEU A 61 -10.76 4.50 -10.82
N ILE A 62 -11.27 5.05 -9.71
CA ILE A 62 -12.22 6.18 -9.75
C ILE A 62 -11.58 7.40 -10.43
N VAL A 63 -10.34 7.73 -10.07
CA VAL A 63 -9.63 8.87 -10.65
C VAL A 63 -9.36 8.67 -12.14
N LEU A 64 -9.06 7.44 -12.57
CA LEU A 64 -8.90 7.10 -13.98
C LEU A 64 -10.20 7.35 -14.77
N ILE A 65 -11.33 6.86 -14.25
CA ILE A 65 -12.65 7.07 -14.88
C ILE A 65 -12.95 8.57 -15.01
N ILE A 66 -12.74 9.35 -13.95
CA ILE A 66 -12.95 10.81 -13.96
C ILE A 66 -12.02 11.49 -14.98
N THR A 67 -10.75 11.09 -15.02
CA THR A 67 -9.76 11.66 -15.95
C THR A 67 -10.17 11.40 -17.40
N LEU A 68 -10.68 10.20 -17.71
CA LEU A 68 -11.16 9.86 -19.04
C LEU A 68 -12.42 10.64 -19.43
N ILE A 69 -13.38 10.82 -18.52
CA ILE A 69 -14.58 11.65 -18.77
C ILE A 69 -14.19 13.09 -19.07
N LEU A 70 -13.25 13.64 -18.30
CA LEU A 70 -12.73 15.00 -18.49
C LEU A 70 -11.99 15.16 -19.83
N LEU A 71 -11.16 14.18 -20.18
CA LEU A 71 -10.44 14.13 -21.46
C LEU A 71 -11.41 14.12 -22.65
N VAL A 72 -12.44 13.28 -22.63
CA VAL A 72 -13.47 13.22 -23.69
C VAL A 72 -14.26 14.53 -23.78
N SER A 73 -14.41 15.24 -22.65
CA SER A 73 -15.06 16.55 -22.60
C SER A 73 -14.16 17.71 -23.04
N GLY A 74 -12.92 17.43 -23.49
CA GLY A 74 -11.92 18.44 -23.88
C GLY A 74 -11.36 19.25 -22.71
N LYS A 75 -11.59 18.82 -21.47
CA LYS A 75 -11.17 19.52 -20.24
C LYS A 75 -10.02 18.75 -19.59
N ASP A 76 -8.82 18.91 -20.11
CA ASP A 76 -7.64 18.29 -19.49
C ASP A 76 -7.35 18.90 -18.11
N ASN A 77 -7.26 18.03 -17.10
CA ASN A 77 -7.01 18.45 -15.72
C ASN A 77 -5.77 17.74 -15.17
N SER A 78 -4.65 18.45 -15.18
CA SER A 78 -3.35 17.97 -14.67
C SER A 78 -3.42 17.48 -13.22
N ARG A 79 -4.33 18.02 -12.40
CA ARG A 79 -4.55 17.55 -11.02
C ARG A 79 -5.02 16.11 -10.95
N MET A 80 -5.95 15.71 -11.83
CA MET A 80 -6.49 14.36 -11.80
C MET A 80 -5.43 13.35 -12.23
N VAL A 81 -4.58 13.73 -13.20
CA VAL A 81 -3.42 12.94 -13.60
C VAL A 81 -2.41 12.80 -12.45
N LEU A 82 -2.12 13.89 -11.73
CA LEU A 82 -1.25 13.85 -10.55
C LEU A 82 -1.85 12.96 -9.44
N LEU A 83 -3.13 13.12 -9.14
CA LEU A 83 -3.84 12.32 -8.14
C LEU A 83 -3.86 10.84 -8.51
N TYR A 84 -4.03 10.52 -9.80
CA TYR A 84 -3.97 9.15 -10.31
C TYR A 84 -2.60 8.52 -10.04
N GLY A 85 -1.52 9.19 -10.46
CA GLY A 85 -0.16 8.73 -10.23
C GLY A 85 0.15 8.58 -8.73
N PHE A 86 -0.18 9.60 -7.94
CA PHE A 86 0.00 9.58 -6.48
C PHE A 86 -0.72 8.38 -5.83
N SER A 87 -1.98 8.13 -6.22
CA SER A 87 -2.79 7.05 -5.65
C SER A 87 -2.24 5.66 -5.97
N ILE A 88 -1.63 5.46 -7.14
CA ILE A 88 -0.98 4.19 -7.49
C ILE A 88 0.28 3.98 -6.66
N PHE A 89 1.20 4.95 -6.68
CA PHE A 89 2.49 4.80 -6.02
C PHE A 89 2.37 4.82 -4.50
N PHE A 90 1.78 5.88 -3.96
CA PHE A 90 1.69 6.08 -2.51
C PHE A 90 0.48 5.42 -1.89
N GLY A 91 -0.53 5.01 -2.66
CA GLY A 91 -1.65 4.24 -2.15
C GLY A 91 -1.39 2.75 -2.25
N TRP A 92 -1.54 2.18 -3.45
CA TRP A 92 -1.44 0.73 -3.64
C TRP A 92 -0.04 0.18 -3.36
N ILE A 93 1.00 0.70 -4.04
CA ILE A 93 2.34 0.11 -4.01
C ILE A 93 3.01 0.31 -2.63
N THR A 94 2.97 1.52 -2.07
CA THR A 94 3.56 1.75 -0.75
C THR A 94 2.85 0.96 0.36
N ALA A 95 1.51 0.91 0.37
CA ALA A 95 0.80 0.16 1.41
C ALA A 95 1.09 -1.35 1.34
N ILE A 96 1.18 -1.94 0.14
CA ILE A 96 1.48 -3.38 0.03
C ILE A 96 2.91 -3.68 0.50
N ILE A 97 3.88 -2.80 0.19
CA ILE A 97 5.26 -2.90 0.71
C ILE A 97 5.25 -2.85 2.24
N PHE A 98 4.56 -1.88 2.84
CA PHE A 98 4.49 -1.77 4.31
C PHE A 98 3.86 -3.00 4.95
N GLY A 99 2.73 -3.49 4.42
CA GLY A 99 2.09 -4.69 4.96
C GLY A 99 2.99 -5.92 4.87
N MET A 100 3.56 -6.18 3.69
CA MET A 100 4.28 -7.43 3.45
C MET A 100 5.68 -7.44 4.06
N THR A 101 6.39 -6.31 4.11
CA THR A 101 7.73 -6.25 4.73
C THR A 101 7.71 -6.73 6.18
N PHE A 102 6.78 -6.24 7.01
CA PHE A 102 6.71 -6.65 8.43
C PHE A 102 6.14 -8.05 8.64
N LYS A 103 5.76 -8.75 7.58
CA LYS A 103 5.40 -10.16 7.60
C LYS A 103 6.54 -11.05 7.14
N THR A 104 7.21 -10.68 6.06
CA THR A 104 8.26 -11.50 5.42
C THR A 104 9.63 -11.28 6.06
N LEU A 105 10.03 -10.03 6.30
CA LEU A 105 11.36 -9.71 6.80
C LEU A 105 11.65 -10.30 8.19
N PRO A 106 10.73 -10.21 9.17
CA PRO A 106 10.95 -10.86 10.46
C PRO A 106 11.09 -12.38 10.33
N PHE A 107 10.31 -13.02 9.46
CA PHE A 107 10.41 -14.46 9.22
C PHE A 107 11.77 -14.85 8.62
N ILE A 108 12.28 -14.08 7.65
CA ILE A 108 13.59 -14.30 7.03
C ILE A 108 14.71 -14.20 8.08
N ILE A 109 14.72 -13.13 8.89
CA ILE A 109 15.74 -12.94 9.92
C ILE A 109 15.60 -14.00 11.02
N TRP A 110 14.38 -14.34 11.42
CA TRP A 110 14.14 -15.39 12.40
C TRP A 110 14.72 -16.72 11.93
N ASN A 111 14.45 -17.14 10.69
CA ASN A 111 15.03 -18.35 10.12
C ASN A 111 16.55 -18.28 10.10
N LYS A 112 17.13 -17.16 9.66
CA LYS A 112 18.59 -17.00 9.62
C LYS A 112 19.25 -17.16 11.00
N VAL A 113 18.63 -16.65 12.06
CA VAL A 113 19.22 -16.60 13.41
C VAL A 113 18.85 -17.81 14.27
N TYR A 114 17.64 -18.35 14.12
CA TYR A 114 17.04 -19.30 15.05
C TYR A 114 16.67 -20.66 14.43
N HIS A 115 16.82 -20.87 13.11
CA HIS A 115 16.42 -22.13 12.47
C HIS A 115 17.05 -23.38 13.12
N VAL A 116 18.33 -23.30 13.49
CA VAL A 116 19.04 -24.43 14.15
C VAL A 116 18.56 -24.65 15.60
N LYS A 117 17.98 -23.63 16.23
CA LYS A 117 17.46 -23.68 17.62
C LYS A 117 15.93 -23.84 17.68
N ALA A 118 15.27 -23.99 16.53
CA ALA A 118 13.84 -24.17 16.40
C ALA A 118 13.43 -25.54 16.94
N GLY A 119 13.28 -25.64 18.27
CA GLY A 119 12.96 -26.89 18.98
C GLY A 119 13.78 -27.12 20.24
N LEU A 120 14.86 -26.36 20.46
CA LEU A 120 15.81 -26.57 21.57
C LEU A 120 15.62 -25.58 22.75
N GLY A 121 14.59 -24.71 22.71
CA GLY A 121 14.31 -23.75 23.80
C GLY A 121 13.33 -22.63 23.41
N LYS A 122 13.19 -21.63 24.30
CA LYS A 122 12.33 -20.44 24.07
C LYS A 122 12.96 -19.53 23.00
N THR A 123 12.51 -19.65 21.76
CA THR A 123 12.85 -18.71 20.68
C THR A 123 11.75 -17.64 20.57
N PRO A 124 12.10 -16.37 20.30
CA PRO A 124 11.09 -15.32 20.12
C PRO A 124 10.22 -15.62 18.91
N ASN A 125 8.96 -15.19 18.90
CA ASN A 125 8.13 -15.30 17.71
C ASN A 125 8.66 -14.32 16.63
N PRO A 126 8.65 -14.66 15.32
CA PRO A 126 8.99 -13.69 14.28
C PRO A 126 8.31 -12.33 14.43
N LYS A 127 7.06 -12.28 14.91
CA LYS A 127 6.34 -11.01 15.13
C LYS A 127 6.93 -10.13 16.23
N GLU A 128 7.75 -10.67 17.12
CA GLU A 128 8.37 -9.94 18.23
C GLU A 128 9.67 -9.24 17.81
N LEU A 129 10.18 -9.52 16.60
CA LEU A 129 11.41 -8.92 16.08
C LEU A 129 11.25 -7.44 15.70
N PHE A 130 10.00 -6.98 15.51
CA PHE A 130 9.70 -5.57 15.23
C PHE A 130 8.84 -4.97 16.35
N ASN A 131 8.85 -3.65 16.47
CA ASN A 131 8.04 -2.95 17.47
C ASN A 131 6.64 -2.67 16.93
N SER A 132 5.62 -3.28 17.55
CA SER A 132 4.21 -3.12 17.18
C SER A 132 3.69 -1.69 17.37
N LYS A 133 4.16 -0.95 18.39
CA LYS A 133 3.77 0.44 18.61
C LYS A 133 4.31 1.36 17.52
N ILE A 134 5.56 1.18 17.13
CA ILE A 134 6.19 1.95 16.03
C ILE A 134 5.48 1.62 14.71
N PHE A 135 5.13 0.35 14.48
CA PHE A 135 4.38 -0.06 13.29
C PHE A 135 2.98 0.56 13.23
N ALA A 136 2.25 0.59 14.36
CA ALA A 136 0.95 1.25 14.43
C ALA A 136 1.06 2.76 14.19
N ALA A 137 2.03 3.44 14.82
CA ALA A 137 2.28 4.86 14.61
C ALA A 137 2.65 5.18 13.14
N MET A 138 3.49 4.34 12.52
CA MET A 138 3.82 4.41 11.10
C MET A 138 2.56 4.30 10.23
N GLY A 139 1.69 3.32 10.50
CA GLY A 139 0.44 3.12 9.75
C GLY A 139 -0.50 4.32 9.86
N ILE A 140 -0.65 4.90 11.05
CA ILE A 140 -1.49 6.09 11.28
C ILE A 140 -0.92 7.32 10.55
N ALA A 141 0.40 7.56 10.67
CA ALA A 141 1.07 8.66 9.99
C ALA A 141 0.94 8.53 8.46
N TYR A 142 1.13 7.31 7.94
CA TYR A 142 0.99 7.00 6.53
C TYR A 142 -0.43 7.24 6.01
N LEU A 143 -1.45 6.67 6.65
CA LEU A 143 -2.83 6.79 6.18
C LEU A 143 -3.33 8.23 6.26
N THR A 144 -3.03 8.92 7.36
CA THR A 144 -3.37 10.34 7.51
C THR A 144 -2.67 11.20 6.47
N GLY A 145 -1.37 10.98 6.27
CA GLY A 145 -0.58 11.67 5.25
C GLY A 145 -1.12 11.43 3.84
N PHE A 146 -1.46 10.19 3.50
CA PHE A 146 -2.02 9.84 2.20
C PHE A 146 -3.34 10.55 1.92
N VAL A 147 -4.28 10.49 2.87
CA VAL A 147 -5.61 11.12 2.73
C VAL A 147 -5.48 12.64 2.61
N LEU A 148 -4.66 13.26 3.45
CA LEU A 148 -4.44 14.71 3.40
C LEU A 148 -3.73 15.13 2.10
N PHE A 149 -2.79 14.34 1.58
CA PHE A 149 -2.12 14.66 0.33
C PHE A 149 -3.08 14.57 -0.84
N ALA A 150 -3.90 13.51 -0.90
CA ALA A 150 -4.94 13.35 -1.91
C ALA A 150 -5.95 14.51 -1.87
N ALA A 151 -6.42 14.90 -0.68
CA ALA A 151 -7.28 16.07 -0.51
C ALA A 151 -6.58 17.38 -0.91
N GLY A 152 -5.31 17.55 -0.56
CA GLY A 152 -4.50 18.72 -0.92
C GLY A 152 -4.35 18.89 -2.43
N ILE A 153 -4.22 17.80 -3.20
CA ILE A 153 -4.19 17.83 -4.67
C ILE A 153 -5.53 18.33 -5.23
N ILE A 154 -6.65 17.90 -4.64
CA ILE A 154 -8.00 18.28 -5.10
C ILE A 154 -8.28 19.76 -4.81
N PHE A 155 -8.00 20.21 -3.58
CA PHE A 155 -8.37 21.54 -3.06
C PHE A 155 -7.28 22.61 -3.22
N PHE A 156 -6.13 22.32 -3.84
CA PHE A 156 -5.02 23.28 -4.05
C PHE A 156 -4.43 23.86 -2.76
N GLY A 157 -4.58 23.16 -1.63
CA GLY A 157 -4.07 23.60 -0.33
C GLY A 157 -2.57 23.38 -0.19
N MET A 158 -1.75 24.36 -0.57
CA MET A 158 -0.28 24.24 -0.50
C MET A 158 0.23 23.92 0.92
N MET A 159 -0.42 24.48 1.95
CA MET A 159 -0.13 24.17 3.35
C MET A 159 -0.52 22.73 3.71
N VAL A 160 -1.68 22.27 3.25
CA VAL A 160 -2.16 20.89 3.46
C VAL A 160 -1.20 19.89 2.82
N LEU A 161 -0.73 20.15 1.61
CA LEU A 161 0.26 19.31 0.92
C LEU A 161 1.58 19.21 1.69
N LYS A 162 2.08 20.32 2.26
CA LYS A 162 3.31 20.32 3.08
C LYS A 162 3.13 19.49 4.36
N ILE A 163 2.01 19.65 5.06
CA ILE A 163 1.69 18.87 6.26
C ILE A 163 1.56 17.38 5.92
N ALA A 164 0.87 17.06 4.83
CA ALA A 164 0.72 15.70 4.36
C ALA A 164 2.06 15.06 3.97
N ALA A 165 2.94 15.80 3.29
CA ALA A 165 4.29 15.35 2.95
C ALA A 165 5.13 15.09 4.21
N LEU A 166 5.03 15.94 5.23
CA LEU A 166 5.70 15.74 6.51
C LEU A 166 5.22 14.45 7.19
N LEU A 167 3.92 14.17 7.18
CA LEU A 167 3.37 12.93 7.75
C LEU A 167 3.85 11.68 7.00
N LEU A 168 3.91 11.72 5.66
CA LEU A 168 4.46 10.64 4.85
C LEU A 168 5.96 10.43 5.14
N LEU A 169 6.71 11.51 5.36
CA LEU A 169 8.13 11.45 5.73
C LEU A 169 8.31 10.85 7.14
N VAL A 170 7.48 11.22 8.11
CA VAL A 170 7.45 10.59 9.44
C VAL A 170 7.17 9.09 9.32
N ALA A 171 6.20 8.69 8.48
CA ALA A 171 5.94 7.28 8.23
C ALA A 171 7.16 6.55 7.64
N ALA A 172 7.87 7.17 6.69
CA ALA A 172 9.09 6.60 6.13
C ALA A 172 10.21 6.43 7.17
N ILE A 173 10.37 7.39 8.09
CA ILE A 173 11.35 7.30 9.18
C ILE A 173 11.01 6.15 10.13
N LEU A 174 9.74 6.08 10.57
CA LEU A 174 9.27 5.01 11.47
C LEU A 174 9.39 3.62 10.82
N TYR A 175 9.09 3.52 9.52
CA TYR A 175 9.28 2.30 8.73
C TYR A 175 10.74 1.86 8.77
N ASN A 176 11.67 2.73 8.37
CA ASN A 176 13.09 2.40 8.30
C ASN A 176 13.67 2.05 9.66
N TRP A 177 13.31 2.79 10.71
CA TRP A 177 13.75 2.47 12.07
C TRP A 177 13.36 1.04 12.47
N ASN A 178 12.12 0.66 12.21
CA ASN A 178 11.62 -0.66 12.56
C ASN A 178 12.25 -1.76 11.69
N VAL A 179 12.55 -1.48 10.41
CA VAL A 179 13.31 -2.37 9.51
C VAL A 179 14.74 -2.58 10.02
N PHE A 180 15.45 -1.51 10.41
CA PHE A 180 16.79 -1.63 10.98
C PHE A 180 16.80 -2.45 12.27
N LYS A 181 15.78 -2.28 13.13
CA LYS A 181 15.63 -3.09 14.34
C LYS A 181 15.56 -4.59 14.00
N ILE A 182 14.83 -4.97 12.96
CA ILE A 182 14.70 -6.37 12.53
C ILE A 182 16.03 -6.88 11.95
N ILE A 183 16.65 -6.14 11.03
CA ILE A 183 17.87 -6.58 10.32
C ILE A 183 19.05 -6.71 11.28
N LEU A 184 19.16 -5.80 12.24
CA LEU A 184 20.23 -5.78 13.25
C LEU A 184 19.94 -6.69 14.45
N HIS A 185 18.85 -7.45 14.43
CA HIS A 185 18.50 -8.35 15.51
C HIS A 185 19.59 -9.41 15.70
N LYS A 186 20.08 -9.51 16.93
CA LYS A 186 21.06 -10.52 17.34
C LYS A 186 20.40 -11.52 18.28
N PRO A 187 20.80 -12.81 18.25
CA PRO A 187 20.32 -13.77 19.22
C PRO A 187 20.69 -13.29 20.61
N LEU A 188 19.74 -13.39 21.56
CA LEU A 188 20.04 -13.23 22.97
C LEU A 188 21.19 -14.18 23.31
N LYS A 189 22.23 -13.65 23.98
CA LYS A 189 23.33 -14.48 24.48
C LYS A 189 22.72 -15.52 25.44
N PRO A 190 23.20 -16.79 25.37
CA PRO A 190 22.72 -17.85 26.26
C PRO A 190 22.92 -17.49 27.73
#